data_AF-A0A3C0PE58-F1
#
_entry.id   AF-A0A3C0PE58-F1
#
_cell.length_a   1.000
_cell.length_b   1.000
_cell.length_c   1.000
_cell.angle_alpha   90.00
_cell.angle_beta   90.00
_cell.angle_gamma   90.00
#
_symmetry.space_group_name_H-M   'P 1'
#
loop_
_entity.id
_entity.type
_entity.pdbx_description
1 polymer ?
#
loop_
_entity_poly.entity_id
_entity_poly.type
_entity_poly.pdbx_seq_one_letter_code
_entity_poly.pdbx_strand_id
1 'polypeptide(L)' 'MRFPKHIFRIDNPNEAKYSHQRVFIVRISDYVFVVPFVENETEIFLKTIIPNRKMTKKYLPKD' A
#
# COMPACT_ATOMS: atom_id res chain seq x y z
N MET A 1 -9.02 13.42 0.29
CA MET A 1 -7.87 13.01 1.13
C MET A 1 -6.59 13.13 0.29
N ARG A 2 -5.69 14.08 0.59
CA ARG A 2 -4.42 14.25 -0.13
C ARG A 2 -3.33 13.55 0.68
N PHE A 3 -2.93 12.36 0.24
CA PHE A 3 -1.90 11.59 0.93
C PHE A 3 -0.53 12.28 0.82
N PRO A 4 0.33 12.19 1.85
CA PRO A 4 1.71 12.66 1.75
C PRO A 4 2.40 11.95 0.58
N LYS A 5 3.45 12.59 -0.01
CA LYS A 5 4.22 12.09 -1.17
C LYS A 5 4.79 10.66 -1.02
N HIS A 6 4.60 10.02 0.13
CA HIS A 6 5.18 8.74 0.53
C HIS A 6 4.14 7.61 0.69
N ILE A 7 2.85 7.88 0.45
CA ILE A 7 1.77 6.89 0.56
C ILE A 7 0.96 6.87 -0.75
N PHE A 8 0.95 5.71 -1.42
CA PHE A 8 0.16 5.49 -2.63
C PHE A 8 -0.90 4.42 -2.37
N ARG A 9 -2.08 4.59 -2.99
CA ARG A 9 -3.15 3.61 -2.96
C ARG A 9 -3.22 2.91 -4.30
N ILE A 10 -3.22 1.58 -4.29
CA ILE A 10 -3.40 0.76 -5.49
C ILE A 10 -4.56 -0.21 -5.27
N ASP A 11 -5.32 -0.45 -6.33
CA ASP A 11 -6.34 -1.50 -6.34
C ASP A 11 -5.66 -2.86 -6.39
N ASN A 12 -6.31 -3.86 -5.80
CA ASN A 12 -5.79 -5.22 -5.80
C ASN A 12 -5.98 -5.82 -7.21
N PRO A 13 -4.92 -6.30 -7.89
CA PRO A 13 -5.04 -6.85 -9.23
C PRO A 13 -5.96 -8.08 -9.33
N ASN A 14 -6.34 -8.69 -8.20
CA ASN A 14 -7.31 -9.79 -8.14
C ASN A 14 -8.65 -9.32 -7.53
N GLU A 15 -9.25 -8.29 -8.12
CA GLU A 15 -10.56 -7.74 -7.69
C GLU A 15 -11.66 -8.80 -7.68
N ALA A 16 -11.62 -9.77 -8.60
CA ALA A 16 -12.61 -10.84 -8.68
C ALA A 16 -12.68 -11.71 -7.41
N LYS A 17 -11.57 -11.85 -6.69
CA LYS A 17 -11.49 -12.62 -5.44
C LYS A 17 -11.48 -11.74 -4.18
N TYR A 18 -11.14 -10.46 -4.32
CA TYR A 18 -10.92 -9.53 -3.22
C TYR A 18 -11.41 -8.10 -3.53
N SER A 19 -12.66 -7.98 -3.97
CA SER A 19 -13.28 -6.74 -4.46
C SER A 19 -13.21 -5.54 -3.51
N HIS A 20 -13.17 -5.80 -2.19
CA HIS A 20 -13.14 -4.76 -1.17
C HIS A 20 -11.75 -4.52 -0.57
N GLN A 21 -10.74 -5.25 -1.04
CA GLN A 21 -9.39 -5.14 -0.52
C GLN A 21 -8.53 -4.26 -1.43
N ARG A 22 -7.97 -3.20 -0.87
CA ARG A 22 -7.00 -2.34 -1.52
C ARG A 22 -5.69 -2.38 -0.76
N VAL A 23 -4.69 -1.71 -1.30
CA VAL A 23 -3.33 -1.76 -0.77
C VAL A 23 -2.72 -0.38 -0.71
N PHE A 24 -2.16 -0.02 0.44
CA PHE A 24 -1.26 1.12 0.55
C PHE A 24 0.18 0.67 0.29
N ILE A 25 0.90 1.47 -0.49
CA ILE A 25 2.35 1.40 -0.61
C ILE A 25 2.90 2.53 0.24
N VAL A 26 3.67 2.19 1.26
CA VAL A 26 4.21 3.14 2.25
C VAL A 26 5.73 3.03 2.26
N ARG A 27 6.43 4.15 2.06
CA ARG A 27 7.87 4.22 2.30
C ARG A 27 8.13 4.52 3.77
N ILE A 28 8.92 3.69 4.43
CA ILE A 28 9.43 3.93 5.79
C ILE A 28 10.95 3.81 5.69
N SER A 29 11.66 4.92 5.95
CA SER A 29 13.11 5.02 5.78
C SER A 29 13.58 4.62 4.36
N ASP A 30 14.39 3.56 4.27
CA ASP A 30 15.02 3.00 3.08
C ASP A 30 14.28 1.75 2.55
N TYR A 31 13.05 1.52 3.02
CA TYR A 31 12.27 0.35 2.62
C TYR A 31 10.83 0.71 2.27
N VAL A 32 10.23 -0.05 1.36
CA VAL A 32 8.83 0.09 0.97
C VAL A 32 8.04 -1.10 1.50
N PHE A 33 6.93 -0.77 2.13
CA PHE A 33 5.98 -1.68 2.70
C PHE A 33 4.67 -1.62 1.94
N VAL A 34 3.95 -2.72 2.02
CA VAL A 34 2.64 -2.92 1.44
C VAL A 34 1.68 -3.20 2.59
N VAL A 35 0.63 -2.41 2.70
CA VAL A 35 -0.36 -2.51 3.78
C VAL A 35 -1.72 -2.77 3.14
N PRO A 36 -2.20 -4.02 3.11
CA PRO A 36 -3.55 -4.31 2.68
C PRO A 36 -4.55 -3.64 3.62
N PHE A 37 -5.63 -3.11 3.09
CA PHE A 37 -6.68 -2.50 3.86
C PHE A 37 -8.05 -2.75 3.24
N VAL A 38 -9.07 -2.61 4.07
CA VAL A 38 -10.48 -2.55 3.65
C VAL A 38 -11.01 -1.19 4.10
N GLU A 39 -11.82 -0.56 3.27
CA GLU A 39 -12.38 0.77 3.49
C GLU A 39 -13.89 0.68 3.38
N ASN A 40 -14.60 1.32 4.32
CA ASN A 40 -16.04 1.54 4.26
C ASN A 40 -16.32 3.05 4.25
N GLU A 41 -17.57 3.46 4.48
CA GLU A 41 -17.97 4.87 4.39
C GLU A 41 -17.33 5.76 5.47
N THR A 42 -16.92 5.20 6.60
CA THR A 42 -16.50 5.98 7.79
C THR A 42 -15.08 5.67 8.25
N GLU A 43 -14.50 4.54 7.85
CA GLU A 43 -13.22 4.08 8.36
C GLU A 43 -12.39 3.25 7.36
N ILE A 44 -11.10 3.12 7.68
CA ILE A 44 -10.13 2.27 7.00
C ILE A 44 -9.52 1.30 8.00
N PHE A 45 -9.69 0.01 7.78
CA PHE A 45 -9.07 -1.04 8.58
C PHE A 45 -7.77 -1.51 7.92
N LEU A 46 -6.64 -1.21 8.56
CA LEU A 46 -5.32 -1.64 8.11
C LEU A 46 -5.03 -3.07 8.59
N LYS A 47 -4.56 -3.92 7.68
CA LYS A 47 -4.03 -5.24 8.02
C LYS A 47 -2.52 -5.14 8.26
N THR A 48 -1.90 -6.30 8.49
CA THR A 48 -0.47 -6.44 8.72
C THR A 48 0.37 -5.73 7.66
N ILE A 49 1.34 -4.94 8.12
CA ILE A 49 2.36 -4.32 7.28
C ILE A 49 3.30 -5.39 6.72
N ILE A 50 3.48 -5.43 5.40
CA ILE A 50 4.29 -6.45 4.72
C ILE A 50 5.47 -5.77 4.03
N PRO A 51 6.73 -6.10 4.39
CA PRO A 51 7.89 -5.59 3.66
C PRO A 51 7.88 -6.07 2.21
N ASN A 52 8.05 -5.17 1.25
CA ASN A 52 8.05 -5.51 -0.17
C ASN A 52 9.33 -5.08 -0.90
N ARG A 53 10.23 -6.04 -1.10
CA ARG A 53 11.51 -5.84 -1.80
C ARG A 53 11.35 -5.38 -3.25
N LYS A 54 10.34 -5.87 -3.97
CA LYS A 54 10.09 -5.49 -5.37
C LYS A 54 9.69 -4.01 -5.46
N MET A 55 8.77 -3.60 -4.59
CA MET A 55 8.34 -2.20 -4.52
C MET A 55 9.47 -1.30 -4.00
N THR A 56 10.30 -1.79 -3.09
CA THR A 56 11.50 -1.06 -2.62
C THR A 56 12.41 -0.74 -3.80
N LYS A 57 12.79 -1.73 -4.63
CA LYS A 57 13.59 -1.48 -5.83
C LYS A 57 12.92 -0.54 -6.84
N LYS A 58 11.59 -0.55 -6.92
CA LYS A 58 10.83 0.26 -7.87
C LYS A 58 10.69 1.72 -7.43
N TYR A 59 10.53 1.97 -6.13
CA TYR A 59 10.17 3.30 -5.59
C TYR A 59 11.26 3.94 -4.71
N LEU A 60 12.30 3.21 -4.35
CA LEU A 60 13.56 3.74 -3.81
C LEU A 60 14.66 3.50 -4.85
N PRO A 61 14.92 4.46 -5.74
CA PRO A 61 16.16 4.48 -6.50
C PRO A 61 17.33 4.48 -5.51
N LYS A 62 18.36 3.69 -5.80
CA LYS A 62 19.64 3.89 -5.13
C LYS A 62 20.32 5.05 -5.85
N ASP A 63 20.71 6.06 -5.09
CA ASP A 63 21.66 7.07 -5.56
C ASP A 63 23.00 6.43 -5.93
#